data_AF-A0A225WJF4-F1
#
_entry.id   AF-A0A225WJF4-F1
#
_cell.length_a   1.000
_cell.length_b   1.000
_cell.length_c   1.000
_cell.angle_alpha   90.00
_cell.angle_beta   90.00
_cell.angle_gamma   90.00
#
_symmetry.space_group_name_H-M   'P 1'
#
loop_
_entity.id
_entity.type
_entity.pdbx_description
1 polymer ?
#
loop_
_entity_poly.entity_id
_entity_poly.type
_entity_poly.pdbx_seq_one_letter_code
_entity_poly.pdbx_strand_id
1 'polypeptide(L)'
;MEAVEWMCDYCGGSECDWKRAGSELQEAGLCLETKLSRRRQRGRAVRTALRRLYSYYNYGALRGDVPECINRQLNKYGRTTMS
;
A
#
# COMPACT_ATOMS: atom_id res chain seq x y z
N MET A 1 -29.25 17.48 -2.25
CA MET A 1 -28.47 16.47 -2.98
C MET A 1 -27.75 15.66 -1.92
N GLU A 2 -28.25 14.46 -1.61
CA GLU A 2 -27.49 13.54 -0.75
C GLU A 2 -26.22 13.15 -1.49
N ALA A 3 -25.06 13.46 -0.92
CA ALA A 3 -23.80 12.98 -1.41
C ALA A 3 -23.82 11.46 -1.23
N VAL A 4 -24.06 10.72 -2.31
CA VAL A 4 -23.89 9.28 -2.31
C VAL A 4 -22.41 9.05 -2.00
N GLU A 5 -22.09 8.69 -0.77
CA GLU A 5 -20.74 8.33 -0.38
C GLU A 5 -20.38 7.06 -1.16
N TRP A 6 -19.58 7.21 -2.22
CA TRP A 6 -19.08 6.10 -3.01
C TRP A 6 -18.13 5.27 -2.14
N MET A 7 -18.65 4.20 -1.54
CA MET A 7 -17.84 3.23 -0.80
C MET A 7 -16.80 2.59 -1.72
N CYS A 8 -15.64 2.29 -1.17
CA CYS A 8 -14.63 1.54 -1.89
C CYS A 8 -15.06 0.09 -2.08
N ASP A 9 -15.15 -0.38 -3.32
CA ASP A 9 -15.49 -1.78 -3.66
C ASP A 9 -14.55 -2.84 -3.05
N TYR A 10 -13.38 -2.43 -2.52
CA TYR A 10 -12.36 -3.35 -2.02
C TYR A 10 -12.19 -3.32 -0.50
N CYS A 11 -12.41 -2.18 0.17
CA CYS A 11 -12.33 -2.11 1.63
C CYS A 11 -13.67 -1.80 2.31
N GLY A 12 -14.73 -1.51 1.55
CA GLY A 12 -16.04 -1.14 2.08
C GLY A 12 -16.08 0.20 2.82
N GLY A 13 -14.98 0.92 2.93
CA GLY A 13 -14.92 2.23 3.57
C GLY A 13 -15.54 3.32 2.71
N SER A 14 -16.27 4.26 3.34
CA SER A 14 -16.78 5.48 2.71
C SER A 14 -15.64 6.33 2.12
N GLU A 15 -14.49 6.35 2.81
CA GLU A 15 -13.23 6.78 2.25
C GLU A 15 -12.26 5.60 2.12
N CYS A 16 -11.82 5.33 0.89
CA CYS A 16 -10.84 4.27 0.62
C CYS A 16 -9.53 4.50 1.37
N ASP A 17 -9.05 3.51 2.11
CA ASP A 17 -7.76 3.58 2.83
C ASP A 17 -6.58 3.93 1.92
N TRP A 18 -6.62 3.53 0.64
CA TRP A 18 -5.58 3.93 -0.31
C TRP A 18 -5.63 5.43 -0.62
N LYS A 19 -6.81 6.05 -0.65
CA LYS A 19 -6.88 7.52 -0.80
C LYS A 19 -6.27 8.22 0.42
N ARG A 20 -6.44 7.65 1.61
CA ARG A 20 -5.94 8.23 2.87
C ARG A 20 -4.44 8.07 3.07
N ALA A 21 -3.87 6.91 2.75
CA ALA A 21 -2.47 6.57 3.06
C ALA A 21 -1.60 6.32 1.81
N GLY A 22 -2.18 6.41 0.62
CA GLY A 22 -1.54 5.98 -0.63
C GLY A 22 -0.33 6.84 -1.01
N SER A 23 -0.36 8.13 -0.72
CA SER A 23 0.74 9.05 -1.06
C SER A 23 2.01 8.70 -0.27
N GLU A 24 1.87 8.55 1.05
CA GLU A 24 2.97 8.22 1.95
C GLU A 24 3.52 6.82 1.64
N LEU A 25 2.64 5.87 1.33
CA LEU A 25 3.05 4.53 0.91
C LEU A 25 3.76 4.55 -0.45
N GLN A 26 3.37 5.45 -1.36
CA GLN A 26 4.03 5.60 -2.65
C GLN A 26 5.45 6.13 -2.52
N GLU A 27 5.63 7.20 -1.76
CA GLU A 27 6.94 7.79 -1.48
C GLU A 27 7.88 6.82 -0.77
N ALA A 28 7.36 6.14 0.27
CA ALA A 28 8.10 5.09 0.96
C ALA A 28 8.48 3.94 0.00
N GLY A 29 7.58 3.58 -0.92
CA GLY A 29 7.81 2.54 -1.92
C GLY A 29 8.99 2.87 -2.83
N LEU A 30 9.04 4.10 -3.38
CA LEU A 30 10.15 4.56 -4.22
C LEU A 30 11.49 4.54 -3.45
N CYS A 31 11.49 5.02 -2.21
CA CYS A 31 12.67 4.97 -1.34
C CYS A 31 13.17 3.53 -1.12
N LEU A 32 12.24 2.61 -0.85
CA LEU A 32 12.55 1.20 -0.62
C LEU A 32 13.04 0.48 -1.87
N GLU A 33 12.49 0.80 -3.05
CA GLU A 33 12.95 0.23 -4.31
C GLU A 33 14.40 0.60 -4.63
N THR A 34 14.79 1.85 -4.36
CA THR A 34 16.19 2.30 -4.49
C THR A 34 17.10 1.58 -3.48
N LYS A 35 16.71 1.57 -2.19
CA LYS A 35 17.51 0.95 -1.12
C LYS A 35 17.67 -0.57 -1.29
N LEU A 36 16.64 -1.24 -1.80
CA LEU A 36 16.62 -2.70 -1.99
C LEU A 36 16.90 -3.12 -3.43
N SER A 37 17.41 -2.21 -4.27
CA SER A 37 17.69 -2.44 -5.70
C SER A 37 18.50 -3.72 -5.97
N ARG A 38 19.47 -4.03 -5.10
CA ARG A 38 20.34 -5.22 -5.23
C ARG A 38 19.77 -6.51 -4.64
N ARG A 39 18.58 -6.48 -4.03
CA ARG A 39 18.00 -7.65 -3.36
C ARG A 39 17.26 -8.54 -4.36
N ARG A 40 17.63 -9.83 -4.43
CA ARG A 40 17.00 -10.84 -5.31
C ARG A 40 15.47 -10.88 -5.25
N GLN A 41 14.90 -10.67 -4.06
CA GLN A 41 13.44 -10.66 -3.82
C GLN A 41 12.92 -9.24 -3.51
N ARG A 42 13.40 -8.23 -4.25
CA ARG A 42 13.08 -6.81 -4.04
C ARG A 42 11.59 -6.55 -3.91
N GLY A 43 10.77 -6.98 -4.88
CA GLY A 43 9.32 -6.72 -4.87
C GLY A 43 8.64 -7.28 -3.63
N ARG A 44 8.95 -8.52 -3.22
CA ARG A 44 8.41 -9.11 -1.99
C ARG A 44 8.85 -8.34 -0.75
N ALA A 45 10.10 -7.91 -0.69
CA ALA A 45 10.63 -7.14 0.43
C ALA A 45 9.98 -5.75 0.55
N VAL A 46 9.84 -5.03 -0.57
CA VAL A 46 9.16 -3.72 -0.62
C VAL A 46 7.71 -3.86 -0.16
N ARG A 47 6.95 -4.81 -0.75
CA ARG A 47 5.55 -5.05 -0.35
C ARG A 47 5.39 -5.38 1.13
N THR A 48 6.30 -6.21 1.67
CA THR A 48 6.28 -6.56 3.09
C THR A 48 6.53 -5.34 3.96
N ALA A 49 7.51 -4.49 3.62
CA ALA A 49 7.81 -3.28 4.35
C ALA A 49 6.64 -2.28 4.30
N LEU A 50 6.04 -2.07 3.13
CA LEU A 50 4.91 -1.16 2.96
C LEU A 50 3.65 -1.62 3.72
N ARG A 51 3.37 -2.92 3.77
CA ARG A 51 2.29 -3.47 4.62
C ARG A 51 2.51 -3.13 6.09
N ARG A 52 3.74 -3.35 6.59
CA ARG A 52 4.08 -3.03 7.98
C ARG A 52 3.99 -1.55 8.29
N LEU A 53 4.41 -0.71 7.33
CA LEU A 53 4.32 0.74 7.44
C LEU A 53 2.86 1.21 7.53
N TYR A 54 2.00 0.69 6.65
CA TYR A 54 0.56 0.96 6.71
C TYR A 54 -0.03 0.55 8.08
N SER A 55 0.24 -0.67 8.54
CA SER A 55 -0.26 -1.14 9.84
C SER A 55 0.24 -0.27 10.99
N TYR A 56 1.49 0.19 10.93
CA TYR A 56 2.07 1.02 11.96
C TYR A 56 1.40 2.40 12.02
N TYR A 57 1.20 3.05 10.87
CA TYR A 57 0.57 4.36 10.83
C TYR A 57 -0.91 4.35 11.25
N ASN A 58 -1.64 3.27 10.94
CA ASN A 58 -3.08 3.22 11.21
C ASN A 58 -3.42 2.60 12.57
N TYR A 59 -2.61 1.67 13.06
CA TYR A 59 -2.94 0.87 14.24
C TYR A 59 -1.83 0.89 15.31
N GLY A 60 -0.73 1.62 15.09
CA GLY A 60 0.40 1.67 16.03
C GLY A 60 1.19 0.35 16.13
N ALA A 61 0.96 -0.60 15.22
CA ALA A 61 1.56 -1.94 15.26
C ALA A 61 2.20 -2.32 13.93
N LEU A 62 3.36 -2.99 13.97
CA LEU A 62 4.06 -3.47 12.75
C LEU A 62 3.40 -4.70 12.10
N ARG A 63 2.28 -5.18 12.64
CA ARG A 63 1.52 -6.33 12.15
C ARG A 63 0.04 -6.03 12.30
N GLY A 64 -0.76 -6.68 11.48
CA GLY A 64 -2.21 -6.55 11.47
C GLY A 64 -2.74 -6.88 10.09
N ASP A 65 -4.07 -6.91 10.00
CA ASP A 65 -4.74 -7.06 8.72
C ASP A 65 -4.56 -5.78 7.89
N VAL A 66 -4.31 -5.99 6.60
CA VAL A 66 -4.16 -4.91 5.63
C VAL A 66 -5.33 -5.02 4.67
N PRO A 67 -6.17 -3.98 4.52
CA PRO A 67 -7.32 -4.01 3.64
C PRO A 67 -6.94 -4.35 2.19
N GLU A 68 -7.87 -4.98 1.48
CA GLU A 68 -7.61 -5.45 0.12
C GLU A 68 -7.33 -4.30 -0.86
N CYS A 69 -7.93 -3.13 -0.65
CA CYS A 69 -7.65 -1.93 -1.44
C CYS A 69 -6.16 -1.52 -1.36
N ILE A 70 -5.55 -1.64 -0.18
CA ILE A 70 -4.11 -1.41 0.02
C ILE A 70 -3.32 -2.54 -0.63
N ASN A 71 -3.66 -3.81 -0.35
CA ASN A 71 -2.94 -4.96 -0.91
C ASN A 71 -2.88 -4.94 -2.44
N ARG A 72 -3.98 -4.61 -3.12
CA ARG A 72 -4.03 -4.48 -4.58
C ARG A 72 -3.05 -3.46 -5.12
N GLN A 73 -2.95 -2.30 -4.47
CA GLN A 73 -2.05 -1.23 -4.89
C GLN A 73 -0.60 -1.61 -4.59
N LEU A 74 -0.33 -2.18 -3.42
CA LEU A 74 1.00 -2.67 -3.06
C LEU A 74 1.48 -3.80 -3.98
N ASN A 75 0.58 -4.62 -4.53
CA ASN A 75 0.92 -5.68 -5.48
C ASN A 75 1.45 -5.17 -6.83
N LYS A 76 1.34 -3.87 -7.11
CA LYS A 76 1.98 -3.24 -8.28
C LYS A 76 3.50 -3.14 -8.11
N TYR A 77 4.01 -3.04 -6.88
CA TYR A 77 5.45 -2.99 -6.62
C TYR A 77 6.10 -4.33 -6.98
N GLY A 78 7.08 -4.29 -7.87
CA GLY A 78 7.79 -5.46 -8.37
C GLY A 78 7.11 -6.20 -9.52
N ARG A 79 5.99 -5.70 -10.07
CA ARG A 79 5.65 -5.97 -11.48
C ARG A 79 6.46 -4.97 -12.29
N THR A 80 7.63 -5.38 -12.75
CA THR A 80 8.42 -4.59 -13.69
C THR A 80 7.50 -4.24 -14.87
N THR A 81 7.16 -2.97 -15.03
CA THR A 81 6.92 -2.40 -16.34
C THR A 81 8.21 -2.62 -17.12
N MET A 82 8.25 -3.69 -17.91
CA MET A 82 9.02 -3.65 -19.15
C MET A 82 8.32 -2.61 -20.03
N SER A 83 8.89 -1.42 -20.09
CA SER A 83 8.70 -0.47 -21.18
C SER A 83 10.04 0.24 -21.38
#